data_AF-A0A945B380-F1
#
_entry.id   AF-A0A945B380-F1
#
_cell.length_a   1.000
_cell.length_b   1.000
_cell.length_c   1.000
_cell.angle_alpha   90.00
_cell.angle_beta   90.00
_cell.angle_gamma   90.00
#
_symmetry.space_group_name_H-M   'P 1'
#
loop_
_entity.id
_entity.type
_entity.pdbx_description
1 polymer ?
#
loop_
_entity_poly.entity_id
_entity_poly.type
_entity_poly.pdbx_seq_one_letter_code
_entity_poly.pdbx_strand_id
1 'polypeptide(L)'
;MLDDSDDLAILEGILGLASAFQRTVIAEGVETEEHGKLLLQLGCDLGQGFGIAKPMPSTDILHWVKTWKPTSGWKNINKMSSEDFSLLFATIDHRCWVRGIQQYIDDLNDNPPPLKATSCRFDQWLKGTGKRNYSSLSSFNNVMDLHEKIHNKGSELFNAKENGTDTQLDLKALYEIHDSIEKELKELINEVPQI
;
A
#
# COMPACT_ATOMS: atom_id res chain seq x y z
N MET A 1 0.21 -2.33 -8.84
CA MET A 1 -0.17 -1.00 -8.29
C MET A 1 -0.46 -1.03 -6.79
N LEU A 2 -1.41 -1.85 -6.29
CA LEU A 2 -1.77 -1.81 -4.85
C LEU A 2 -0.89 -2.68 -3.93
N ASP A 3 -0.20 -3.67 -4.51
CA ASP A 3 0.56 -4.69 -3.75
C ASP A 3 2.08 -4.62 -3.98
N ASP A 4 2.55 -3.52 -4.57
CA ASP A 4 3.95 -3.28 -4.88
C ASP A 4 4.27 -1.79 -4.68
N SER A 5 5.23 -1.50 -3.79
CA SER A 5 5.62 -0.13 -3.49
C SER A 5 6.47 0.52 -4.58
N ASP A 6 7.13 -0.26 -5.43
CA ASP A 6 7.88 0.27 -6.57
C ASP A 6 6.91 0.69 -7.69
N ASP A 7 5.84 -0.09 -7.94
CA ASP A 7 4.76 0.31 -8.85
C ASP A 7 4.15 1.66 -8.44
N LEU A 8 3.88 1.83 -7.13
CA LEU A 8 3.28 3.06 -6.62
C LEU A 8 4.27 4.25 -6.73
N ALA A 9 5.57 4.01 -6.54
CA ALA A 9 6.61 5.03 -6.69
C ALA A 9 6.77 5.47 -8.16
N ILE A 10 6.71 4.52 -9.09
CA ILE A 10 6.70 4.81 -10.52
C ILE A 10 5.46 5.63 -10.87
N LEU A 11 4.29 5.24 -10.37
CA LEU A 11 3.03 5.96 -10.60
C LEU A 11 3.10 7.41 -10.09
N GLU A 12 3.56 7.62 -8.85
CA GLU A 12 3.79 8.97 -8.30
C GLU A 12 4.71 9.79 -9.21
N GLY A 13 5.87 9.22 -9.58
CA GLY A 13 6.85 9.91 -10.42
C GLY A 13 6.27 10.32 -11.78
N ILE A 14 5.52 9.44 -12.43
CA ILE A 14 4.85 9.72 -13.71
C ILE A 14 3.81 10.84 -13.55
N LEU A 15 2.95 10.76 -12.52
CA LEU A 15 1.92 11.77 -12.27
C LEU A 15 2.54 13.13 -11.94
N GLY A 16 3.59 13.15 -11.12
CA GLY A 16 4.35 14.37 -10.80
C GLY A 16 4.98 15.00 -12.04
N LEU A 17 5.60 14.18 -12.90
CA LEU A 17 6.22 14.65 -14.15
C LEU A 17 5.18 15.21 -15.12
N ALA A 18 4.07 14.50 -15.31
CA ALA A 18 2.99 14.95 -16.19
C ALA A 18 2.37 16.26 -15.69
N SER A 19 2.15 16.39 -14.38
CA SER A 19 1.69 17.63 -13.75
C SER A 19 2.66 18.80 -14.02
N ALA A 20 3.97 18.59 -13.81
CA ALA A 20 4.99 19.62 -14.05
C ALA A 20 5.03 20.09 -15.52
N PHE A 21 4.75 19.20 -16.47
CA PHE A 21 4.65 19.53 -17.90
C PHE A 21 3.25 19.88 -18.39
N GLN A 22 2.28 20.01 -17.49
CA GLN A 22 0.88 20.31 -17.81
C GLN A 22 0.30 19.31 -18.84
N ARG A 23 0.62 18.03 -18.66
CA ARG A 23 0.12 16.93 -19.49
C ARG A 23 -1.00 16.20 -18.76
N THR A 24 -2.02 15.88 -19.52
CA THR A 24 -3.11 15.02 -19.08
C THR A 24 -2.64 13.57 -19.05
N VAL A 25 -2.94 12.86 -17.97
CA VAL A 25 -2.64 11.43 -17.80
C VAL A 25 -3.95 10.65 -17.89
N ILE A 26 -3.92 9.52 -18.61
CA ILE A 26 -5.00 8.54 -18.64
C ILE A 26 -4.44 7.25 -18.07
N ALA A 27 -5.06 6.73 -17.02
CA ALA A 27 -4.72 5.44 -16.45
C ALA A 27 -5.47 4.32 -17.18
N GLU A 28 -4.76 3.48 -17.93
CA GLU A 28 -5.33 2.28 -18.54
C GLU A 28 -5.28 1.08 -17.59
N GLY A 29 -6.23 0.16 -17.72
CA GLY A 29 -6.32 -1.03 -16.85
C GLY A 29 -7.08 -0.82 -15.53
N VAL A 30 -8.00 0.15 -15.46
CA VAL A 30 -8.85 0.35 -14.27
C VAL A 30 -9.89 -0.77 -14.17
N GLU A 31 -9.54 -1.84 -13.46
CA GLU A 31 -10.38 -3.04 -13.32
C GLU A 31 -11.35 -3.01 -12.12
N THR A 32 -10.97 -2.37 -11.02
CA THR A 32 -11.73 -2.36 -9.76
C THR A 32 -12.09 -0.95 -9.29
N GLU A 33 -13.03 -0.84 -8.36
CA GLU A 33 -13.39 0.42 -7.71
C GLU A 33 -12.18 1.00 -6.94
N GLU A 34 -11.39 0.14 -6.32
CA GLU A 34 -10.20 0.47 -5.54
C GLU A 34 -9.09 1.05 -6.41
N HIS A 35 -8.89 0.54 -7.63
CA HIS A 35 -7.98 1.13 -8.61
C HIS A 35 -8.39 2.58 -8.92
N GLY A 36 -9.66 2.80 -9.26
CA GLY A 36 -10.17 4.14 -9.57
C GLY A 36 -10.09 5.09 -8.37
N LYS A 37 -10.38 4.61 -7.16
CA LYS A 37 -10.29 5.40 -5.94
C LYS A 37 -8.88 5.89 -5.68
N LEU A 38 -7.88 5.00 -5.77
CA LEU A 38 -6.48 5.40 -5.61
C LEU A 38 -6.07 6.41 -6.68
N LEU A 39 -6.36 6.16 -7.95
CA LEU A 39 -6.01 7.07 -9.04
C LEU A 39 -6.60 8.49 -8.84
N LEU A 40 -7.86 8.57 -8.43
CA LEU A 40 -8.52 9.84 -8.09
C LEU A 40 -7.83 10.55 -6.92
N GLN A 41 -7.44 9.81 -5.88
CA GLN A 41 -6.69 10.35 -4.74
C GLN A 41 -5.31 10.87 -5.16
N LEU A 42 -4.66 10.24 -6.14
CA LEU A 42 -3.39 10.68 -6.73
C LEU A 42 -3.55 11.83 -7.74
N GLY A 43 -4.78 12.26 -8.00
CA GLY A 43 -5.08 13.35 -8.93
C GLY A 43 -5.12 12.94 -10.40
N CYS A 44 -5.18 11.64 -10.70
CA CYS A 44 -5.50 11.12 -12.04
C CYS A 44 -7.02 10.90 -12.15
N ASP A 45 -7.68 11.77 -12.91
CA ASP A 45 -9.13 11.81 -13.07
C ASP A 45 -9.63 11.15 -14.36
N LEU A 46 -8.73 10.75 -15.26
CA LEU A 46 -9.05 10.01 -16.47
C LEU A 46 -8.57 8.57 -16.37
N GLY A 47 -9.47 7.63 -16.66
CA GLY A 47 -9.15 6.21 -16.66
C GLY A 47 -9.89 5.44 -17.73
N GLN A 48 -9.35 4.27 -18.08
CA GLN A 48 -9.95 3.30 -18.97
C GLN A 48 -9.78 1.90 -18.38
N GLY A 49 -10.85 1.12 -18.34
CA GLY A 49 -10.78 -0.28 -17.93
C GLY A 49 -12.15 -0.85 -17.59
N PHE A 50 -12.18 -2.13 -17.25
CA PHE A 50 -13.42 -2.88 -17.02
C PHE A 50 -14.21 -2.40 -15.81
N GLY A 51 -13.57 -1.76 -14.83
CA GLY A 51 -14.23 -1.12 -13.71
C GLY A 51 -15.09 0.08 -14.13
N ILE A 52 -14.79 0.69 -15.28
CA ILE A 52 -15.57 1.81 -15.85
C ILE A 52 -16.58 1.26 -16.84
N ALA A 53 -16.11 0.49 -17.83
CA ALA A 53 -16.94 -0.13 -18.85
C ALA A 53 -16.20 -1.29 -19.53
N LYS A 54 -16.93 -2.35 -19.87
CA LYS A 54 -16.43 -3.37 -20.80
C LYS A 54 -16.43 -2.83 -22.24
N PRO A 55 -15.57 -3.35 -23.12
CA PRO A 55 -15.65 -3.06 -24.55
C PRO A 55 -17.07 -3.31 -25.08
N MET A 56 -17.59 -2.38 -25.87
CA MET A 56 -18.95 -2.44 -26.40
C MET A 56 -18.97 -2.02 -27.88
N PRO A 57 -19.93 -2.51 -28.68
CA PRO A 57 -20.19 -2.01 -30.02
C PRO A 57 -20.48 -0.50 -30.03
N SER A 58 -20.18 0.17 -31.14
CA SER A 58 -20.41 1.62 -31.28
C SER A 58 -21.87 2.02 -31.13
N THR A 59 -22.81 1.12 -31.45
CA THR A 59 -24.26 1.32 -31.28
C THR A 59 -24.67 1.52 -29.82
N ASP A 60 -23.89 1.00 -28.88
CA ASP A 60 -24.25 0.95 -27.46
C ASP A 60 -23.68 2.14 -26.68
N ILE A 61 -22.71 2.86 -27.26
CA ILE A 61 -22.03 4.00 -26.63
C ILE A 61 -23.04 5.08 -26.22
N LEU A 62 -23.97 5.45 -27.10
CA LEU A 62 -24.96 6.49 -26.81
C LEU A 62 -25.88 6.12 -25.64
N HIS A 63 -26.20 4.83 -25.51
CA HIS A 63 -26.99 4.35 -24.39
C HIS A 63 -26.15 4.39 -23.11
N TRP A 64 -24.93 3.86 -23.16
CA TRP A 64 -24.00 3.84 -22.03
C TRP A 64 -23.71 5.25 -21.49
N VAL A 65 -23.38 6.23 -22.34
CA VAL A 65 -23.11 7.62 -21.89
C VAL A 65 -24.30 8.22 -21.13
N LYS A 66 -25.54 7.86 -21.49
CA LYS A 66 -26.75 8.40 -20.83
C LYS A 66 -27.06 7.72 -19.50
N THR A 67 -26.68 6.46 -19.33
CA THR A 67 -27.07 5.65 -18.16
C THR A 67 -25.93 5.41 -17.19
N TRP A 68 -24.69 5.57 -17.64
CA TRP A 68 -23.50 5.34 -16.83
C TRP A 68 -23.47 6.27 -15.63
N LYS A 69 -23.12 5.70 -14.48
CA LYS A 69 -22.91 6.43 -13.24
C LYS A 69 -21.64 5.88 -12.60
N PRO A 70 -20.76 6.74 -12.06
CA PRO A 70 -19.64 6.27 -11.28
C PRO A 70 -20.15 5.53 -10.04
N THR A 71 -19.38 4.54 -9.60
CA THR A 71 -19.63 3.87 -8.32
C THR A 71 -19.63 4.88 -7.18
N SER A 72 -20.31 4.57 -6.07
CA SER A 72 -20.38 5.49 -4.93
C SER A 72 -19.01 5.82 -4.35
N GLY A 73 -18.06 4.89 -4.37
CA GLY A 73 -16.71 5.08 -3.84
C GLY A 73 -15.79 5.93 -4.73
N TRP A 74 -16.23 6.38 -5.91
CA TRP A 74 -15.52 7.37 -6.72
C TRP A 74 -16.04 8.79 -6.53
N LYS A 75 -17.10 8.98 -5.73
CA LYS A 75 -17.67 10.31 -5.48
C LYS A 75 -16.99 10.96 -4.28
N ASN A 76 -16.83 12.29 -4.34
CA ASN A 76 -16.29 13.12 -3.24
C ASN A 76 -14.93 12.64 -2.74
N ILE A 77 -14.07 12.14 -3.64
CA ILE A 77 -12.71 11.75 -3.29
C ILE A 77 -11.86 13.00 -3.10
N ASN A 78 -11.33 13.17 -1.90
CA ASN A 78 -10.31 14.17 -1.61
C ASN A 78 -8.97 13.70 -2.18
N LYS A 79 -8.24 14.61 -2.81
CA LYS A 79 -6.84 14.35 -3.19
C LYS A 79 -6.05 14.07 -1.92
N MET A 80 -5.17 13.09 -2.01
CA MET A 80 -4.35 12.67 -0.89
C MET A 80 -3.32 13.75 -0.57
N SER A 81 -3.14 14.06 0.71
CA SER A 81 -2.02 14.90 1.15
C SER A 81 -0.69 14.17 0.95
N SER A 82 0.43 14.92 0.97
CA SER A 82 1.77 14.31 0.93
C SER A 82 2.02 13.39 2.13
N GLU A 83 1.43 13.71 3.28
CA GLU A 83 1.53 12.96 4.52
C GLU A 83 0.79 11.63 4.44
N ASP A 84 -0.47 11.65 4.00
CA ASP A 84 -1.28 10.45 3.77
C ASP A 84 -0.62 9.54 2.73
N PHE A 85 -0.02 10.14 1.70
CA PHE A 85 0.67 9.38 0.67
C PHE A 85 1.94 8.72 1.19
N SER A 86 2.70 9.43 2.04
CA SER A 86 3.87 8.87 2.72
C SER A 86 3.48 7.69 3.62
N LEU A 87 2.37 7.78 4.34
CA LEU A 87 1.85 6.70 5.19
C LEU A 87 1.33 5.51 4.37
N LEU A 88 0.69 5.76 3.22
CA LEU A 88 0.28 4.72 2.29
C LEU A 88 1.47 3.89 1.80
N PHE A 89 2.56 4.54 1.36
CA PHE A 89 3.78 3.86 0.97
C PHE A 89 4.36 3.00 2.07
N ALA A 90 4.43 3.55 3.29
CA ALA A 90 4.93 2.81 4.44
C ALA A 90 4.10 1.54 4.69
N THR A 91 2.78 1.65 4.59
CA THR A 91 1.86 0.52 4.73
C THR A 91 2.11 -0.56 3.65
N ILE A 92 2.30 -0.15 2.40
CA ILE A 92 2.59 -1.09 1.30
C ILE A 92 3.97 -1.73 1.47
N ASP A 93 5.00 -0.96 1.83
CA ASP A 93 6.35 -1.47 2.10
C ASP A 93 6.32 -2.54 3.21
N HIS A 94 5.57 -2.30 4.28
CA HIS A 94 5.39 -3.27 5.35
C HIS A 94 4.71 -4.56 4.87
N ARG A 95 3.58 -4.45 4.14
CA ARG A 95 2.87 -5.60 3.57
C ARG A 95 3.75 -6.41 2.61
N CYS A 96 4.52 -5.73 1.77
CA CYS A 96 5.47 -6.37 0.85
C CYS A 96 6.52 -7.17 1.62
N TRP A 97 7.05 -6.63 2.73
CA TRP A 97 7.98 -7.35 3.58
C TRP A 97 7.36 -8.61 4.21
N VAL A 98 6.15 -8.52 4.76
CA VAL A 98 5.44 -9.68 5.35
C VAL A 98 5.18 -10.75 4.29
N ARG A 99 4.70 -10.36 3.11
CA ARG A 99 4.52 -11.26 1.96
C ARG A 99 5.84 -11.91 1.54
N GLY A 100 6.94 -11.14 1.54
CA GLY A 100 8.27 -11.66 1.23
C GLY A 100 8.73 -12.75 2.21
N ILE A 101 8.44 -12.59 3.51
CA ILE A 101 8.69 -13.65 4.50
C ILE A 101 7.87 -14.89 4.19
N GLN A 102 6.57 -14.76 3.94
CA GLN A 102 5.71 -15.90 3.58
C GLN A 102 6.21 -16.62 2.33
N GLN A 103 6.52 -15.87 1.26
CA GLN A 103 7.06 -16.42 0.01
C GLN A 103 8.38 -17.14 0.21
N TYR A 104 9.26 -16.61 1.08
CA TYR A 104 10.46 -17.33 1.47
C TYR A 104 10.10 -18.64 2.16
N ILE A 105 9.22 -18.63 3.16
CA ILE A 105 8.81 -19.85 3.87
C ILE A 105 8.20 -20.91 2.93
N ASP A 106 7.42 -20.49 1.94
CA ASP A 106 6.76 -21.36 0.97
C ASP A 106 7.66 -21.84 -0.20
N ASP A 107 8.96 -21.55 -0.16
CA ASP A 107 9.92 -21.85 -1.25
C ASP A 107 9.54 -21.23 -2.60
N LEU A 108 8.80 -20.11 -2.57
CA LEU A 108 8.41 -19.34 -3.76
C LEU A 108 9.44 -18.25 -4.11
N ASN A 109 10.34 -17.93 -3.18
CA ASN A 109 11.44 -17.00 -3.37
C ASN A 109 12.68 -17.51 -2.62
N ASP A 110 13.81 -17.59 -3.33
CA ASP A 110 15.07 -18.09 -2.77
C ASP A 110 15.70 -17.12 -1.76
N ASN A 111 15.36 -15.83 -1.81
CA ASN A 111 15.95 -14.81 -0.95
C ASN A 111 14.91 -14.24 0.02
N PRO A 112 15.18 -14.21 1.33
CA PRO A 112 14.30 -13.55 2.27
C PRO A 112 14.38 -12.03 2.09
N PRO A 113 13.34 -11.29 2.46
CA PRO A 113 13.45 -9.84 2.59
C PRO A 113 14.45 -9.47 3.72
N PRO A 114 14.89 -8.19 3.82
CA PRO A 114 15.84 -7.78 4.85
C PRO A 114 15.36 -8.11 6.26
N LEU A 115 16.09 -8.99 6.96
CA LEU A 115 15.69 -9.46 8.29
C LEU A 115 15.94 -8.41 9.39
N LYS A 116 16.98 -7.59 9.23
CA LYS A 116 17.26 -6.47 10.15
C LYS A 116 16.22 -5.37 9.97
N ALA A 117 15.56 -4.98 11.06
CA ALA A 117 14.59 -3.89 11.09
C ALA A 117 15.13 -2.62 10.44
N THR A 118 16.39 -2.27 10.69
CA THR A 118 17.02 -1.05 10.17
C THR A 118 17.34 -1.07 8.67
N SER A 119 17.04 -2.17 7.99
CA SER A 119 17.36 -2.37 6.57
C SER A 119 16.11 -2.41 5.68
N CYS A 120 14.90 -2.29 6.23
CA CYS A 120 13.66 -2.22 5.45
C CYS A 120 13.30 -0.76 5.12
N ARG A 121 12.53 -0.55 4.05
CA ARG A 121 12.03 0.79 3.67
C ARG A 121 11.07 1.37 4.69
N PHE A 122 10.31 0.52 5.38
CA PHE A 122 9.39 0.94 6.42
C PHE A 122 10.12 1.62 7.61
N ASP A 123 11.30 1.14 8.00
CA ASP A 123 12.14 1.80 9.02
C ASP A 123 12.64 3.17 8.59
N GLN A 124 12.93 3.36 7.30
CA GLN A 124 13.32 4.67 6.76
C GLN A 124 12.17 5.67 6.90
N TRP A 125 10.93 5.24 6.67
CA TRP A 125 9.75 6.05 6.94
C TRP A 125 9.57 6.33 8.44
N LEU A 126 9.66 5.30 9.29
CA LEU A 126 9.55 5.44 10.75
C LEU A 126 10.53 6.47 11.29
N LYS A 127 11.79 6.45 10.84
CA LYS A 127 12.82 7.41 11.27
C LYS A 127 12.73 8.76 10.58
N GLY A 128 12.06 8.83 9.44
CA GLY A 128 11.93 10.00 8.57
C GLY A 128 10.61 10.75 8.77
N THR A 129 9.77 10.74 7.73
CA THR A 129 8.46 11.43 7.71
C THR A 129 7.53 10.93 8.80
N GLY A 130 7.53 9.62 9.10
CA GLY A 130 6.74 9.03 10.17
C GLY A 130 6.98 9.72 11.51
N LYS A 131 8.24 9.75 11.96
CA LYS A 131 8.61 10.43 13.21
C LYS A 131 8.30 11.93 13.19
N ARG A 132 8.55 12.62 12.07
CA ARG A 132 8.27 14.06 11.97
C ARG A 132 6.78 14.38 12.14
N ASN A 133 5.91 13.55 11.58
CA ASN A 133 4.49 13.86 11.47
C ASN A 133 3.66 13.24 12.60
N TYR A 134 4.08 12.10 13.15
CA TYR A 134 3.24 11.29 14.04
C TYR A 134 3.88 10.97 15.40
N SER A 135 5.10 11.46 15.71
CA SER A 135 5.80 11.10 16.96
C SER A 135 5.07 11.43 18.26
N SER A 136 4.13 12.37 18.25
CA SER A 136 3.30 12.69 19.42
C SER A 136 2.15 11.71 19.65
N LEU A 137 1.82 10.85 18.68
CA LEU A 137 0.71 9.91 18.76
C LEU A 137 1.14 8.60 19.43
N SER A 138 0.29 8.06 20.32
CA SER A 138 0.55 6.76 20.94
C SER A 138 0.60 5.64 19.90
N SER A 139 -0.28 5.71 18.92
CA SER A 139 -0.37 4.76 17.81
C SER A 139 0.95 4.64 17.04
N PHE A 140 1.64 5.76 16.79
CA PHE A 140 2.96 5.76 16.16
C PHE A 140 4.02 5.06 17.02
N ASN A 141 4.03 5.34 18.33
CA ASN A 141 4.98 4.70 19.25
C ASN A 141 4.74 3.18 19.32
N ASN A 142 3.47 2.75 19.33
CA ASN A 142 3.11 1.33 19.26
C ASN A 142 3.63 0.68 17.96
N VAL A 143 3.50 1.35 16.81
CA VAL A 143 4.04 0.86 15.53
C VAL A 143 5.55 0.66 15.63
N MET A 144 6.31 1.59 16.24
CA MET A 144 7.75 1.41 16.37
C MET A 144 8.11 0.17 17.20
N ASP A 145 7.42 -0.04 18.33
CA ASP A 145 7.65 -1.21 19.19
C ASP A 145 7.27 -2.53 18.50
N LEU A 146 6.16 -2.53 17.77
CA LEU A 146 5.69 -3.70 17.01
C LEU A 146 6.60 -4.01 15.82
N HIS A 147 7.16 -2.98 15.18
CA HIS A 147 8.08 -3.14 14.07
C HIS A 147 9.36 -3.91 14.45
N GLU A 148 9.94 -3.63 15.63
CA GLU A 148 11.08 -4.42 16.09
C GLU A 148 10.69 -5.89 16.37
N LYS A 149 9.52 -6.10 16.98
CA LYS A 149 8.98 -7.44 17.27
C LYS A 149 8.75 -8.25 16.00
N ILE A 150 8.17 -7.67 14.96
CA ILE A 150 7.87 -8.40 13.72
C ILE A 150 9.16 -8.81 12.99
N HIS A 151 10.20 -7.97 13.00
CA HIS A 151 11.50 -8.31 12.40
C HIS A 151 12.25 -9.39 13.19
N ASN A 152 12.16 -9.38 14.52
CA ASN A 152 12.69 -10.48 15.34
C ASN A 152 11.98 -11.78 15.00
N LYS A 153 10.64 -11.76 14.87
CA LYS A 153 9.86 -12.93 14.45
C LYS A 153 10.21 -13.41 13.03
N GLY A 154 10.43 -12.50 12.09
CA GLY A 154 10.91 -12.85 10.75
C GLY A 154 12.29 -13.53 10.76
N SER A 155 13.19 -13.10 11.64
CA SER A 155 14.51 -13.73 11.83
C SER A 155 14.41 -15.12 12.47
N GLU A 156 13.49 -15.30 13.42
CA GLU A 156 13.18 -16.61 14.01
C GLU A 156 12.63 -17.58 12.95
N LEU A 157 11.70 -17.11 12.11
CA LEU A 157 11.15 -17.88 10.98
C LEU A 157 12.22 -18.31 9.98
N PHE A 158 13.13 -17.39 9.62
CA PHE A 158 14.27 -17.70 8.77
C PHE A 158 15.11 -18.83 9.37
N ASN A 159 15.52 -18.71 10.63
CA ASN A 159 16.32 -19.73 11.31
C ASN A 159 15.57 -21.07 11.44
N ALA A 160 14.26 -21.04 11.71
CA ALA A 160 13.45 -22.24 11.79
C ALA A 160 13.44 -22.99 10.46
N LYS A 161 13.24 -22.29 9.34
CA LYS A 161 13.30 -22.86 7.99
C LYS A 161 14.69 -23.43 7.66
N GLU A 162 15.76 -22.67 7.89
CA GLU A 162 17.13 -23.14 7.60
C GLU A 162 17.51 -24.41 8.38
N ASN A 163 16.94 -24.58 9.58
CA ASN A 163 17.15 -25.75 10.41
C ASN A 163 16.13 -26.89 10.15
N GLY A 164 15.19 -26.73 9.20
CA GLY A 164 14.15 -27.72 8.90
C GLY A 164 13.12 -27.91 10.01
N THR A 165 12.87 -26.87 10.80
CA THR A 165 11.93 -26.85 11.92
C THR A 165 10.54 -26.41 11.45
N ASP A 166 9.48 -26.82 12.15
CA ASP A 166 8.12 -26.37 11.83
C ASP A 166 7.98 -24.85 12.05
N THR A 167 7.49 -24.15 11.03
CA THR A 167 7.34 -22.69 10.99
C THR A 167 5.90 -22.23 11.23
N GLN A 168 4.93 -23.14 11.34
CA GLN A 168 3.50 -22.80 11.32
C GLN A 168 3.09 -21.87 12.48
N LEU A 169 3.56 -22.16 13.70
CA LEU A 169 3.23 -21.34 14.88
C LEU A 169 3.87 -19.96 14.81
N ASP A 170 5.12 -19.87 14.37
CA ASP A 170 5.83 -18.60 14.23
C ASP A 170 5.23 -17.74 13.11
N LEU A 171 4.78 -18.38 12.02
CA LEU A 171 4.14 -17.70 10.91
C LEU A 171 2.79 -17.11 11.34
N LYS A 172 2.02 -17.86 12.14
CA LYS A 172 0.80 -17.33 12.76
C LYS A 172 1.09 -16.12 13.65
N ALA A 173 2.11 -16.21 14.51
CA ALA A 173 2.50 -15.10 15.38
C ALA A 173 2.97 -13.86 14.58
N LEU A 174 3.66 -14.05 13.45
CA LEU A 174 4.03 -12.97 12.53
C LEU A 174 2.79 -12.22 12.05
N TYR A 175 1.75 -12.94 11.60
CA TYR A 175 0.50 -12.34 11.14
C TYR A 175 -0.27 -11.61 12.25
N GLU A 176 -0.27 -12.13 13.48
CA GLU A 176 -0.89 -11.44 14.63
C GLU A 176 -0.20 -10.09 14.93
N ILE A 177 1.13 -10.02 14.77
CA ILE A 177 1.88 -8.76 14.90
C ILE A 177 1.58 -7.84 13.71
N HIS A 178 1.55 -8.37 12.49
CA HIS A 178 1.18 -7.62 11.27
C HIS A 178 -0.20 -6.97 11.40
N ASP A 179 -1.22 -7.72 11.82
CA ASP A 179 -2.58 -7.21 12.02
C ASP A 179 -2.61 -6.09 13.06
N SER A 180 -1.77 -6.20 14.10
CA SER A 180 -1.61 -5.15 15.11
C SER A 180 -1.00 -3.89 14.51
N ILE A 181 0.06 -4.01 13.69
CA ILE A 181 0.68 -2.87 12.99
C ILE A 181 -0.34 -2.21 12.05
N GLU A 182 -1.06 -2.99 11.24
CA GLU A 182 -2.11 -2.49 10.33
C GLU A 182 -3.20 -1.71 11.06
N LYS A 183 -3.57 -2.14 12.26
CA LYS A 183 -4.54 -1.43 13.09
C LYS A 183 -3.99 -0.06 13.52
N GLU A 184 -2.79 -0.01 14.08
CA GLU A 184 -2.18 1.24 14.55
C GLU A 184 -1.92 2.21 13.37
N LEU A 185 -1.50 1.71 12.20
CA LEU A 185 -1.35 2.53 10.98
C LEU A 185 -2.68 3.12 10.51
N LYS A 186 -3.80 2.39 10.64
CA LYS A 186 -5.14 2.93 10.35
C LYS A 186 -5.56 3.99 11.36
N GLU A 187 -5.16 3.86 12.62
CA GLU A 187 -5.41 4.88 13.64
C GLU A 187 -4.68 6.19 13.31
N LEU A 188 -3.44 6.12 12.79
CA LEU A 188 -2.70 7.31 12.32
C LEU A 188 -3.44 8.11 11.24
N ILE A 189 -4.17 7.44 10.33
CA ILE A 189 -4.98 8.10 9.30
C ILE A 189 -6.16 8.86 9.93
N ASN A 190 -6.73 8.34 11.02
CA ASN A 190 -7.93 8.90 11.65
C ASN A 190 -7.61 9.99 12.69
N GLU A 191 -6.41 9.98 13.27
CA GLU A 191 -5.99 10.88 14.36
C GLU A 191 -5.37 12.20 13.86
N VAL A 192 -4.97 12.30 12.58
CA VAL A 192 -4.50 13.57 12.00
C VAL A 192 -5.70 14.42 11.58
N PRO A 193 -5.83 15.67 12.07
CA PRO A 193 -6.89 16.55 11.63
C PRO A 193 -6.79 16.77 10.13
N GLN A 194 -7.86 16.42 9.40
CA GLN A 194 -8.03 16.78 8.00
C GLN A 194 -8.20 18.31 7.95
N ILE A 195 -7.17 19.02 7.49
CA ILE A 195 -7.16 20.50 7.36
C ILE A 195 -7.94 20.92 6.11
#